data_AF-A0A814RC77-F1
#
_entry.id   AF-A0A814RC77-F1
#
_cell.length_a   1.000
_cell.length_b   1.000
_cell.length_c   1.000
_cell.angle_alpha   90.00
_cell.angle_beta   90.00
_cell.angle_gamma   90.00
#
_symmetry.space_group_name_H-M   'P 1'
#
loop_
_entity.id
_entity.type
_entity.pdbx_description
1 polymer ?
#
loop_
_entity_poly.entity_id
_entity_poly.type
_entity_poly.pdbx_seq_one_letter_code
_entity_poly.pdbx_strand_id
1 'polypeptide(L)'
;MCPITLVDSNCKDKINTNEILRKESRFVNSVFNGKHFVVGQDYAKINIVHVYGELQAFAIGSDILYEDIHRLNLFPELIKAACSVLEAWGESTLSATLLHLRSLD
;
A
#
# COMPACT_ATOMS: atom_id res chain seq x y z
N MET A 1 -18.30 16.01 9.76
CA MET A 1 -17.91 14.63 9.41
C MET A 1 -18.89 14.17 8.33
N CYS A 2 -18.45 14.15 7.07
CA CYS A 2 -19.34 13.85 5.95
C CYS A 2 -19.49 12.33 5.83
N PRO A 3 -20.72 11.77 5.87
CA PRO A 3 -20.92 10.33 5.77
C PRO A 3 -20.57 9.83 4.36
N ILE A 4 -19.73 8.80 4.28
CA ILE A 4 -19.18 8.23 3.03
C ILE A 4 -20.27 7.61 2.12
N THR A 5 -21.51 7.52 2.60
CA THR A 5 -22.63 6.89 1.87
C THR A 5 -23.50 7.85 1.07
N LEU A 6 -23.29 9.17 1.17
CA LEU A 6 -24.03 10.16 0.40
C LEU A 6 -23.05 10.99 -0.41
N VAL A 7 -23.11 10.87 -1.74
CA VAL A 7 -22.40 11.74 -2.68
C VAL A 7 -22.93 13.16 -2.45
N ASP A 8 -22.23 13.92 -1.60
CA ASP A 8 -22.54 15.33 -1.35
C ASP A 8 -22.27 16.12 -2.63
N SER A 9 -23.29 16.83 -3.13
CA SER A 9 -23.18 17.68 -4.32
C SER A 9 -22.18 18.84 -4.17
N ASN A 10 -21.70 19.10 -2.95
CA ASN A 10 -20.64 20.08 -2.67
C ASN A 10 -19.22 19.50 -2.76
N CYS A 11 -19.06 18.19 -2.95
CA CYS A 11 -17.75 17.60 -3.24
C CYS A 11 -17.33 17.97 -4.66
N LYS A 12 -16.31 18.82 -4.81
CA LYS A 12 -15.71 19.19 -6.11
C LYS A 12 -15.11 17.99 -6.85
N ASP A 13 -14.82 16.91 -6.13
CA ASP A 13 -14.16 15.73 -6.65
C ASP A 13 -15.16 14.79 -7.32
N LYS A 14 -14.90 14.50 -8.60
CA LYS A 14 -15.71 13.56 -9.38
C LYS A 14 -15.40 12.13 -8.95
N ILE A 15 -16.41 11.28 -8.93
CA ILE A 15 -16.23 9.83 -8.76
C ILE A 15 -15.19 9.36 -9.79
N ASN A 16 -14.18 8.64 -9.32
CA ASN A 16 -13.18 8.05 -10.20
C ASN A 16 -13.85 6.96 -11.05
N THR A 17 -14.12 7.28 -12.31
CA THR A 17 -14.71 6.36 -13.29
C THR A 17 -13.65 5.61 -14.10
N ASN A 18 -12.35 5.72 -13.76
CA ASN A 18 -11.31 4.99 -14.46
C ASN A 18 -11.50 3.48 -14.27
N GLU A 19 -11.30 2.72 -15.36
CA GLU A 19 -11.39 1.27 -15.32
C GLU A 19 -10.30 0.70 -14.40
N ILE A 20 -10.69 -0.19 -13.49
CA ILE A 20 -9.74 -0.93 -12.66
C ILE A 20 -8.95 -1.86 -13.60
N LEU A 21 -7.67 -1.55 -13.79
CA LEU A 21 -6.76 -2.36 -14.60
C LEU A 21 -6.54 -3.75 -13.95
N ARG A 22 -7.24 -4.77 -14.46
CA ARG A 22 -7.13 -6.17 -14.03
C ARG A 22 -6.12 -6.99 -14.87
N LYS A 23 -5.03 -6.37 -15.33
CA LYS A 23 -4.01 -7.10 -16.09
C LYS A 23 -3.15 -7.95 -15.16
N GLU A 24 -2.83 -9.16 -15.59
CA GLU A 24 -1.90 -10.03 -14.87
C GLU A 24 -0.48 -9.40 -14.81
N SER A 25 0.25 -9.71 -13.74
CA SER A 25 1.60 -9.22 -13.55
C SER A 25 2.59 -9.98 -14.43
N ARG A 26 3.51 -9.25 -15.06
CA ARG A 26 4.59 -9.82 -15.87
C ARG A 26 5.88 -9.84 -15.06
N PHE A 27 6.48 -11.02 -14.92
CA PHE A 27 7.82 -11.16 -14.33
C PHE A 27 8.87 -10.46 -15.19
N VAL A 28 9.77 -9.71 -14.55
CA VAL A 28 10.85 -8.97 -15.20
C VAL A 28 12.21 -9.56 -14.84
N ASN A 29 12.50 -9.70 -13.55
CA ASN A 29 13.80 -10.17 -13.09
C ASN A 29 13.74 -10.81 -11.69
N SER A 30 14.70 -11.66 -11.36
CA SER A 30 14.90 -12.23 -10.02
C SER A 30 16.34 -12.06 -9.59
N VAL A 31 16.53 -11.67 -8.34
CA VAL A 31 17.79 -11.74 -7.60
C VAL A 31 17.64 -12.77 -6.49
N PHE A 32 18.74 -13.10 -5.80
CA PHE A 32 18.75 -14.09 -4.71
C PHE A 32 17.66 -13.82 -3.66
N ASN A 33 17.36 -12.55 -3.41
CA ASN A 33 16.44 -12.06 -2.37
C ASN A 33 15.28 -11.23 -2.94
N GLY A 34 14.86 -11.43 -4.19
CA GLY A 34 13.77 -10.62 -4.73
C GLY A 34 13.32 -11.00 -6.13
N LYS A 35 12.05 -10.72 -6.43
CA LYS A 35 11.47 -10.82 -7.76
C LYS A 35 10.80 -9.49 -8.12
N HIS A 36 11.05 -9.03 -9.32
CA HIS A 36 10.47 -7.82 -9.88
C HIS A 36 9.40 -8.18 -10.91
N PHE A 37 8.23 -7.59 -10.75
CA PHE A 37 7.09 -7.71 -11.65
C PHE A 37 6.66 -6.33 -12.13
N VAL A 38 6.03 -6.29 -13.29
CA VAL A 38 5.41 -5.07 -13.84
C VAL A 38 3.97 -5.36 -14.23
N VAL A 39 3.07 -4.46 -13.86
CA VAL A 39 1.65 -4.48 -14.23
C VAL A 39 1.35 -3.25 -15.08
N GLY A 40 0.57 -3.41 -16.15
CA GLY A 40 0.10 -2.30 -17.01
C GLY A 40 0.92 -2.04 -18.27
N GLN A 41 0.49 -1.07 -19.08
CA GLN A 41 1.10 -0.68 -20.37
C GLN A 41 1.38 0.83 -20.39
N ASP A 42 2.45 1.19 -21.12
CA ASP A 42 2.91 2.56 -21.35
C ASP A 42 3.00 3.44 -20.09
N TYR A 43 2.13 4.45 -19.99
CA TYR A 43 2.08 5.44 -18.91
C TYR A 43 1.38 4.93 -17.64
N ALA A 44 0.74 3.77 -17.68
CA ALA A 44 0.07 3.14 -16.55
C ALA A 44 0.84 1.90 -16.05
N LYS A 45 2.18 1.98 -16.00
CA LYS A 45 3.04 0.89 -15.50
C LYS A 45 3.28 1.03 -14.01
N ILE A 46 2.97 -0.02 -13.26
CA ILE A 46 3.29 -0.16 -11.83
C ILE A 46 4.39 -1.20 -11.69
N ASN A 47 5.48 -0.83 -11.01
CA ASN A 47 6.57 -1.74 -10.66
C ASN A 47 6.28 -2.36 -9.29
N ILE A 48 6.22 -3.69 -9.24
CA ILE A 48 6.00 -4.45 -8.01
C ILE A 48 7.29 -5.20 -7.70
N VAL A 49 7.89 -4.93 -6.55
CA VAL A 49 9.08 -5.65 -6.07
C VAL A 49 8.66 -6.50 -4.89
N HIS A 50 8.82 -7.82 -5.02
CA HIS A 50 8.66 -8.76 -3.92
C HIS A 50 10.05 -9.13 -3.41
N VAL A 51 10.42 -8.59 -2.24
CA VAL A 51 11.70 -8.89 -1.60
C VAL A 51 11.53 -10.11 -0.69
N TYR A 52 12.40 -11.11 -0.86
CA TYR A 52 12.48 -12.29 -0.01
C TYR A 52 13.81 -12.24 0.73
N GLY A 53 13.89 -12.64 2.00
CA GLY A 53 15.16 -12.69 2.74
C GLY A 53 15.42 -11.55 3.71
N GLU A 54 14.68 -10.43 3.64
CA GLU A 54 14.70 -9.42 4.72
C GLU A 54 14.22 -10.04 6.03
N LEU A 55 13.13 -10.82 5.98
CA LEU A 55 12.64 -11.60 7.12
C LEU A 55 13.67 -12.63 7.63
N GLN A 56 14.53 -13.14 6.74
CA GLN A 56 15.60 -14.06 7.12
C GLN A 56 16.75 -13.36 7.84
N ALA A 57 17.09 -12.14 7.42
CA ALA A 57 18.05 -11.29 8.13
C ALA A 57 17.53 -10.91 9.53
N PHE A 58 16.25 -10.56 9.65
CA PHE A 58 15.62 -10.34 10.96
C PHE A 58 15.67 -11.60 11.83
N ALA A 59 15.33 -12.77 11.29
CA ALA A 59 15.35 -14.04 12.03
C ALA A 59 16.73 -14.35 12.61
N ILE A 60 17.78 -14.16 11.82
CA ILE A 60 19.17 -14.34 12.26
C ILE A 60 19.55 -13.29 13.31
N GLY A 61 19.15 -12.03 13.12
CA GLY A 61 19.49 -10.93 14.03
C GLY A 61 18.76 -10.98 15.37
N SER A 62 17.55 -11.55 15.42
CA SER A 62 16.72 -11.65 16.63
C SER A 62 16.77 -13.01 17.32
N ASP A 63 17.46 -14.00 16.74
CA ASP A 63 17.46 -15.40 17.19
C ASP A 63 16.04 -16.01 17.27
N ILE A 64 15.21 -15.69 16.29
CA ILE A 64 13.83 -16.19 16.16
C ILE A 64 13.74 -17.05 14.90
N LEU A 65 12.90 -18.09 14.93
CA LEU A 65 12.66 -18.92 13.75
C LEU A 65 12.06 -18.08 12.62
N TYR A 66 12.58 -18.29 11.40
CA TYR A 66 12.08 -17.61 10.21
C TYR A 66 10.56 -17.75 10.05
N GLU A 67 10.00 -18.92 10.37
CA GLU A 67 8.55 -19.15 10.30
C GLU A 67 7.74 -18.22 11.20
N ASP A 68 8.24 -17.89 12.39
CA ASP A 68 7.52 -17.05 13.34
C ASP A 68 7.53 -15.59 12.89
N ILE A 69 8.65 -15.12 12.34
CA ILE A 69 8.71 -13.81 11.69
C ILE A 69 7.83 -13.77 10.44
N HIS A 70 7.78 -14.86 9.68
CA HIS A 70 6.91 -14.96 8.52
C HIS A 70 5.42 -14.87 8.90
N ARG A 71 5.01 -15.56 9.98
CA ARG A 71 3.66 -15.46 10.55
C ARG A 71 3.37 -14.05 11.07
N LEU A 72 4.32 -13.40 11.73
CA LEU A 72 4.18 -12.04 12.23
C LEU A 72 3.99 -11.03 11.09
N ASN A 73 4.71 -11.18 9.98
CA ASN A 73 4.59 -10.30 8.82
C ASN A 73 3.24 -10.44 8.10
N LEU A 74 2.58 -11.59 8.22
CA LEU A 74 1.24 -11.84 7.70
C LEU A 74 0.13 -11.40 8.65
N PHE A 75 0.45 -11.10 9.92
CA PHE A 75 -0.55 -10.76 10.93
C PHE A 75 -1.49 -9.61 10.50
N PRO A 76 -0.99 -8.46 9.98
CA PRO A 76 -1.88 -7.36 9.57
C PRO A 76 -2.88 -7.75 8.47
N GLU A 77 -2.49 -8.64 7.56
CA GLU A 77 -3.35 -9.15 6.49
C GLU A 77 -4.40 -10.14 7.01
N LEU A 78 -3.99 -11.01 7.95
CA LEU A 78 -4.87 -12.04 8.54
C LEU A 78 -5.97 -11.43 9.41
N ILE A 79 -5.62 -10.41 10.22
CA ILE A 79 -6.62 -9.73 11.06
C ILE A 79 -7.42 -8.67 10.30
N LYS A 80 -7.07 -8.39 9.03
CA LYS A 80 -7.58 -7.25 8.25
C LYS A 80 -7.47 -5.95 9.06
N ALA A 81 -6.24 -5.63 9.48
CA ALA A 81 -5.96 -4.47 10.32
C ALA A 81 -6.66 -3.22 9.75
N ALA A 82 -7.39 -2.52 10.62
CA ALA A 82 -8.17 -1.36 10.22
C ALA A 82 -7.34 -0.10 10.42
N CYS A 83 -7.49 0.87 9.52
CA CYS A 83 -6.82 2.16 9.64
C CYS A 83 -7.76 3.28 9.25
N SER A 84 -7.66 4.39 9.98
CA SER A 84 -8.25 5.66 9.58
C SER A 84 -7.15 6.54 9.01
N VAL A 85 -7.31 6.95 7.75
CA VAL A 85 -6.36 7.81 7.03
C VAL A 85 -6.99 9.17 6.81
N LEU A 86 -6.28 10.23 7.19
CA LEU A 86 -6.66 11.62 6.96
C LEU A 86 -5.57 12.31 6.14
N GLU A 87 -5.98 12.92 5.03
CA GLU A 87 -5.10 13.68 4.16
C GLU A 87 -5.65 15.10 4.01
N ALA A 88 -4.76 16.09 4.11
CA ALA A 88 -5.06 17.50 3.86
C ALA A 88 -3.95 18.12 3.02
N TRP A 89 -4.31 18.96 2.05
CA TRP A 89 -3.36 19.58 1.13
C TRP A 89 -3.77 21.01 0.75
N GLY A 90 -2.78 21.79 0.30
CA GLY A 90 -2.96 23.17 -0.17
C GLY A 90 -3.54 24.05 0.93
N GLU A 91 -4.54 24.85 0.57
CA GLU A 91 -5.24 25.80 1.46
C GLU A 91 -5.91 25.13 2.67
N SER A 92 -6.01 23.79 2.71
CA SER A 92 -6.46 23.05 3.90
C SER A 92 -5.38 22.89 4.98
N THR A 93 -4.18 23.44 4.75
CA THR A 93 -3.03 23.40 5.68
C THR A 93 -2.36 24.78 5.78
N LEU A 94 -1.87 25.14 6.98
CA LEU A 94 -1.22 26.46 7.21
C LEU A 94 0.06 26.65 6.38
N SER A 95 0.72 25.56 6.00
CA SER A 95 1.97 25.55 5.22
C SER A 95 1.76 25.35 3.72
N ALA A 96 0.52 25.17 3.26
CA ALA A 96 0.19 24.76 1.90
C ALA A 96 0.86 23.44 1.43
N THR A 97 1.30 22.59 2.36
CA THR A 97 1.95 21.30 2.08
C THR A 97 1.00 20.12 2.30
N LEU A 98 1.33 18.94 1.78
CA LEU A 98 0.59 17.71 2.07
C LEU A 98 0.82 17.31 3.54
N LEU A 99 -0.26 17.18 4.30
CA LEU A 99 -0.29 16.54 5.61
C LEU A 99 -1.01 15.20 5.48
N HIS A 100 -0.31 14.11 5.81
CA HIS A 100 -0.85 12.75 5.80
C HIS A 100 -0.75 12.18 7.22
N LEU A 101 -1.88 11.78 7.79
CA LEU A 101 -1.98 11.17 9.12
C LEU A 101 -2.69 9.82 9.01
N ARG A 102 -2.20 8.84 9.75
CA ARG A 102 -2.77 7.50 9.83
C ARG A 102 -2.87 7.05 11.29
N SER A 103 -4.06 6.65 11.72
CA SER A 103 -4.27 5.86 12.93
C SER A 103 -4.32 4.38 12.54
N LEU A 104 -3.67 3.53 13.34
CA LEU A 104 -3.65 2.09 13.16
C LEU A 104 -4.33 1.45 14.37
N ASP A 105 -5.44 0.75 14.11
CA ASP A 105 -6.26 0.08 15.12
C ASP A 105 -6.13 -1.45 15.01
#